data_AF-A0A962NI75-F1
#
_entry.id   AF-A0A962NI75-F1
#
_cell.length_a   1.000
_cell.length_b   1.000
_cell.length_c   1.000
_cell.angle_alpha   90.00
_cell.angle_beta   90.00
_cell.angle_gamma   90.00
#
_symmetry.space_group_name_H-M   'P 1'
#
loop_
_entity.id
_entity.type
_entity.pdbx_description
1 polymer ?
#
loop_
_entity_poly.entity_id
_entity_poly.type
_entity_poly.pdbx_seq_one_letter_code
_entity_poly.pdbx_strand_id
1 'polypeptide(L)'
;MELERVAIALRPRSGWESVDLGFGMARSWWKLCFGAFWITYLPIAAALLAGFHEQPWIALLILWWLKPAFDRFVLFALGRRCFGEQLRLSDLLGQWRQILSPSLLWSLTLGRLSPARSFLLAVTVLERQTGRAAGQRRSLLARRFYGNASGLTLVCVNLELVVQMGLSILFV
;
A
#
# COMPACT_ATOMS: atom_id res chain seq x y z
N MET A 1 22.47 3.83 2.47
CA MET A 1 21.49 3.36 3.47
C MET A 1 22.26 3.12 4.76
N GLU A 2 22.09 3.98 5.76
CA GLU A 2 22.69 3.78 7.09
C GLU A 2 21.85 2.76 7.86
N LEU A 3 22.33 1.51 7.97
CA LEU A 3 21.62 0.42 8.65
C LEU A 3 21.51 0.62 10.17
N GLU A 4 22.25 1.60 10.72
CA GLU A 4 22.27 1.93 12.15
C GLU A 4 21.03 2.73 12.61
N ARG A 5 20.25 3.30 11.67
CA ARG A 5 19.04 4.10 11.97
C ARG A 5 17.74 3.33 11.82
N VAL A 6 17.80 2.01 11.62
CA VAL A 6 16.58 1.20 11.43
C VAL A 6 15.78 1.19 12.74
N ALA A 7 14.55 1.71 12.67
CA ALA A 7 13.64 1.85 13.82
C ALA A 7 13.11 0.50 14.35
N ILE A 8 13.62 -0.61 13.82
CA ILE A 8 13.14 -1.97 14.05
C ILE A 8 14.33 -2.87 14.33
N ALA A 9 14.24 -3.69 15.38
CA ALA A 9 15.23 -4.73 15.64
C ALA A 9 15.26 -5.74 14.47
N LEU A 10 16.41 -5.82 13.79
CA LEU A 10 16.68 -6.75 12.70
C LEU A 10 16.97 -8.14 13.29
N ARG A 11 15.97 -9.03 13.25
CA ARG A 11 16.10 -10.45 13.59
C ARG A 11 15.47 -11.31 12.50
N PRO A 12 15.95 -12.53 12.23
CA PRO A 12 15.26 -13.46 11.36
C PRO A 12 13.91 -13.81 11.98
N ARG A 13 12.81 -13.48 11.28
CA ARG A 13 11.44 -13.72 11.71
C ARG A 13 10.77 -14.79 10.87
N SER A 14 9.85 -15.54 11.48
CA SER A 14 8.91 -16.37 10.72
C SER A 14 7.93 -15.47 9.94
N GLY A 15 7.22 -16.04 8.96
CA GLY A 15 6.31 -15.25 8.13
C GLY A 15 5.17 -14.61 8.93
N TRP A 16 4.60 -15.31 9.92
CA TRP A 16 3.52 -14.78 10.76
C TRP A 16 4.02 -13.77 11.79
N GLU A 17 5.20 -14.00 12.36
CA GLU A 17 5.86 -13.04 13.26
C GLU A 17 6.20 -11.72 12.54
N SER A 18 6.45 -11.77 11.22
CA SER A 18 6.62 -10.58 10.39
C SER A 18 5.30 -9.82 10.19
N VAL A 19 4.18 -10.53 10.10
CA VAL A 19 2.83 -9.94 10.00
C VAL A 19 2.45 -9.25 11.31
N ASP A 20 2.69 -9.90 12.45
CA ASP A 20 2.43 -9.34 13.78
C ASP A 20 3.22 -8.04 14.02
N LEU A 21 4.51 -8.04 13.66
CA LEU A 21 5.31 -6.83 13.67
C LEU A 21 4.72 -5.73 12.77
N GLY A 22 4.24 -6.10 11.58
CA GLY A 22 3.57 -5.18 10.66
C GLY A 22 2.35 -4.50 11.30
N PHE A 23 1.53 -5.24 12.04
CA PHE A 23 0.42 -4.66 12.82
C PHE A 23 0.92 -3.76 13.95
N GLY A 24 1.99 -4.14 14.65
CA GLY A 24 2.64 -3.30 15.66
C GLY A 24 3.14 -1.96 15.08
N MET A 25 3.72 -1.99 13.89
CA MET A 25 4.14 -0.78 13.15
C MET A 25 2.95 0.07 12.69
N ALA A 26 1.92 -0.57 12.15
CA ALA A 26 0.70 0.13 11.73
C ALA A 26 0.01 0.82 12.92
N ARG A 27 0.03 0.18 14.10
CA ARG A 27 -0.51 0.76 15.34
C ARG A 27 0.35 1.91 15.87
N SER A 28 1.68 1.77 15.88
CA SER A 28 2.56 2.83 16.38
C SER A 28 2.58 4.06 15.46
N TRP A 29 2.46 3.86 14.15
CA TRP A 29 2.51 4.91 13.13
C TRP A 29 1.15 5.17 12.46
N TRP A 30 0.05 4.87 13.14
CA TRP A 30 -1.30 5.00 12.59
C TRP A 30 -1.58 6.39 11.99
N LYS A 31 -1.14 7.46 12.66
CA LYS A 31 -1.28 8.85 12.17
C LYS A 31 -0.61 9.05 10.81
N LEU A 32 0.55 8.44 10.60
CA LEU A 32 1.27 8.50 9.33
C LEU A 32 0.56 7.67 8.27
N CYS A 33 0.09 6.47 8.61
CA CYS A 33 -0.69 5.61 7.71
C CYS A 33 -1.92 6.35 7.18
N PHE A 34 -2.79 6.79 8.09
CA PHE A 34 -4.03 7.46 7.73
C PHE A 34 -3.76 8.85 7.13
N GLY A 35 -2.79 9.59 7.66
CA GLY A 35 -2.41 10.89 7.10
C GLY A 35 -1.94 10.80 5.65
N ALA A 36 -1.08 9.83 5.32
CA ALA A 36 -0.61 9.60 3.95
C ALA A 36 -1.74 9.16 3.01
N PHE A 37 -2.67 8.35 3.51
CA PHE A 37 -3.86 7.97 2.76
C PHE A 37 -4.77 9.18 2.50
N TRP A 38 -5.20 9.88 3.54
CA TRP A 38 -6.17 10.98 3.44
C TRP A 38 -5.64 12.17 2.65
N ILE A 39 -4.38 12.57 2.84
CA ILE A 39 -3.77 13.69 2.10
C ILE A 39 -3.71 13.43 0.59
N THR A 40 -3.67 12.16 0.19
CA THR A 40 -3.63 11.76 -1.22
C THR A 40 -5.03 11.50 -1.77
N TYR A 41 -5.88 10.83 -0.97
CA TYR A 41 -7.22 10.42 -1.38
C TYR A 41 -8.21 11.60 -1.48
N LEU A 42 -8.27 12.46 -0.45
CA LEU A 42 -9.23 13.58 -0.41
C LEU A 42 -9.12 14.56 -1.59
N PRO A 43 -7.93 15.09 -1.94
CA PRO A 43 -7.86 16.06 -3.03
C PRO A 43 -8.24 15.42 -4.37
N ILE A 44 -7.88 14.15 -4.60
CA ILE A 44 -8.24 13.43 -5.83
C ILE A 44 -9.73 13.14 -5.86
N ALA A 45 -10.31 12.69 -4.75
CA ALA A 45 -11.75 12.44 -4.65
C ALA A 45 -12.57 13.71 -4.86
N ALA A 46 -12.18 14.82 -4.20
CA ALA A 46 -12.84 16.10 -4.37
C ALA A 46 -12.73 16.62 -5.81
N ALA A 47 -11.55 16.53 -6.43
CA ALA A 47 -11.36 16.95 -7.82
C ALA A 47 -12.19 16.12 -8.81
N LEU A 48 -12.26 14.80 -8.62
CA LEU A 48 -13.06 13.92 -9.46
C LEU A 48 -14.56 14.14 -9.27
N LEU A 49 -15.04 14.30 -8.03
CA LEU A 49 -16.45 14.57 -7.76
C LEU A 49 -16.89 15.94 -8.29
N ALA A 50 -16.04 16.96 -8.19
CA ALA A 50 -16.32 18.28 -8.76
C ALA A 50 -16.32 18.25 -10.31
N GLY A 51 -15.34 17.55 -10.92
CA GLY A 51 -15.22 17.43 -12.36
C GLY A 51 -16.30 16.57 -13.02
N PHE A 52 -16.73 15.50 -12.36
CA PHE A 52 -17.75 14.56 -12.84
C PHE A 52 -19.06 14.66 -12.03
N HIS A 53 -19.47 15.87 -11.67
CA HIS A 53 -20.69 16.10 -10.86
C HIS A 53 -21.95 15.53 -11.52
N GLU A 54 -22.07 15.61 -12.85
CA GLU A 54 -23.18 15.02 -13.62
C GLU A 54 -23.16 13.49 -13.62
N GLN A 55 -21.99 12.87 -13.41
CA GLN A 55 -21.79 11.42 -13.51
C GLN A 55 -20.91 10.91 -12.36
N PRO A 56 -21.42 10.95 -11.11
CA PRO A 56 -20.64 10.58 -9.92
C PRO A 56 -20.18 9.12 -9.95
N TRP A 57 -20.87 8.25 -10.70
CA TRP A 57 -20.46 6.87 -10.92
C TRP A 57 -19.09 6.75 -11.61
N ILE A 58 -18.75 7.67 -12.52
CA ILE A 58 -17.43 7.70 -13.19
C ILE A 58 -16.36 8.06 -12.17
N ALA A 59 -16.60 9.08 -11.34
CA ALA A 59 -15.68 9.47 -10.28
C ALA A 59 -15.42 8.30 -9.32
N LEU A 60 -16.47 7.57 -8.92
CA LEU A 60 -16.36 6.38 -8.08
C LEU A 60 -15.55 5.26 -8.77
N LEU A 61 -15.79 5.00 -10.05
CA LEU A 61 -15.06 3.99 -10.82
C LEU A 61 -13.57 4.34 -10.93
N ILE A 62 -13.24 5.61 -11.19
CA ILE A 62 -11.86 6.10 -11.23
C ILE A 62 -11.21 5.98 -9.85
N LEU A 63 -11.89 6.42 -8.78
CA LEU A 63 -11.38 6.32 -7.41
C LEU A 63 -11.11 4.86 -7.01
N TRP A 64 -12.03 3.97 -7.35
CA TRP A 64 -11.86 2.54 -7.14
C TRP A 64 -10.69 1.98 -7.95
N TRP A 65 -10.50 2.43 -9.20
CA TRP A 65 -9.36 2.05 -10.02
C TRP A 65 -8.04 2.58 -9.45
N LEU A 66 -8.07 3.74 -8.80
CA LEU A 66 -6.91 4.40 -8.19
C LEU A 66 -6.58 3.91 -6.77
N LYS A 67 -7.47 3.15 -6.11
CA LYS A 67 -7.22 2.45 -4.82
C LYS A 67 -5.76 1.96 -4.65
N PRO A 68 -5.22 1.16 -5.58
CA PRO A 68 -3.84 0.68 -5.49
C PRO A 68 -2.73 1.71 -5.55
N ALA A 69 -2.99 2.89 -6.10
CA ALA A 69 -2.01 3.96 -6.13
C ALA A 69 -1.87 4.59 -4.73
N PHE A 70 -2.99 4.75 -4.01
CA PHE A 70 -2.98 5.29 -2.64
C PHE A 70 -2.21 4.39 -1.68
N ASP A 71 -2.33 3.07 -1.81
CA ASP A 71 -1.57 2.10 -1.01
C ASP A 71 -0.05 2.30 -1.15
N ARG A 72 0.44 2.75 -2.31
CA ARG A 72 1.87 3.02 -2.54
C ARG A 72 2.38 4.19 -1.71
N PHE A 73 1.56 5.23 -1.52
CA PHE A 73 1.95 6.38 -0.72
C PHE A 73 2.08 5.99 0.75
N VAL A 74 1.14 5.20 1.26
CA VAL A 74 1.19 4.66 2.63
C VAL A 74 2.43 3.78 2.81
N LEU A 75 2.67 2.86 1.87
CA LEU A 75 3.83 1.98 1.90
C LEU A 75 5.17 2.74 1.83
N PHE A 76 5.25 3.77 0.99
CA PHE A 76 6.45 4.60 0.88
C PHE A 76 6.71 5.38 2.18
N ALA A 77 5.67 5.98 2.78
CA ALA A 77 5.77 6.68 4.05
C ALA A 77 6.24 5.75 5.18
N LEU A 78 5.65 4.56 5.27
CA LEU A 78 6.02 3.56 6.28
C LEU A 78 7.44 3.02 6.06
N GLY A 79 7.80 2.68 4.81
CA GLY A 79 9.13 2.17 4.50
C GLY A 79 10.22 3.16 4.88
N ARG A 80 10.03 4.45 4.58
CA ARG A 80 10.98 5.50 4.99
C ARG A 80 11.05 5.66 6.51
N ARG A 81 9.90 5.59 7.20
CA ARG A 81 9.85 5.62 8.67
C ARG A 81 10.58 4.44 9.30
N CYS A 82 10.53 3.25 8.70
CA CYS A 82 11.30 2.08 9.13
C CYS A 82 12.82 2.33 9.11
N PHE A 83 13.31 3.08 8.13
CA PHE A 83 14.73 3.43 8.00
C PHE A 83 15.14 4.65 8.84
N GLY A 84 14.27 5.10 9.75
CA GLY A 84 14.57 6.21 10.66
C GLY A 84 14.46 7.60 10.01
N GLU A 85 14.02 7.69 8.76
CA GLU A 85 13.76 8.98 8.11
C GLU A 85 12.48 9.61 8.67
N GLN A 86 12.55 10.90 9.02
CA GLN A 86 11.39 11.69 9.39
C GLN A 86 10.76 12.26 8.11
N LEU A 87 9.75 11.59 7.55
CA LEU A 87 8.98 12.15 6.44
C LEU A 87 7.82 12.99 6.97
N ARG A 88 7.68 14.19 6.43
CA ARG A 88 6.44 14.97 6.54
C ARG A 88 5.50 14.56 5.41
N LEU A 89 4.20 14.64 5.66
CA LEU A 89 3.18 14.31 4.65
C LEU A 89 3.28 15.21 3.40
N SER A 90 3.77 16.43 3.56
CA SER A 90 4.09 17.36 2.46
C SER A 90 5.13 16.79 1.48
N ASP A 91 6.11 16.04 2.00
CA ASP A 91 7.23 15.55 1.18
C ASP A 91 6.79 14.40 0.27
N LEU A 92 5.70 13.70 0.64
CA LEU A 92 5.06 12.67 -0.19
C LEU A 92 4.49 13.28 -1.47
N LEU A 93 3.89 14.47 -1.36
CA LEU A 93 3.34 15.20 -2.51
C LEU A 93 4.45 15.71 -3.43
N GLY A 94 5.64 16.03 -2.91
CA GLY A 94 6.80 16.38 -3.75
C GLY A 94 7.41 15.17 -4.47
N GLN A 95 7.39 14.00 -3.84
CA GLN A 95 7.98 12.76 -4.38
C GLN A 95 6.98 11.88 -5.13
N TRP A 96 5.75 12.34 -5.37
CA TRP A 96 4.68 11.59 -6.03
C TRP A 96 5.15 10.91 -7.32
N ARG A 97 5.93 11.62 -8.14
CA ARG A 97 6.42 11.10 -9.43
C ARG A 97 7.35 9.89 -9.26
N GLN A 98 8.14 9.86 -8.18
CA GLN A 98 9.02 8.72 -7.85
C GLN A 98 8.24 7.56 -7.22
N ILE A 99 7.12 7.83 -6.55
CA ILE A 99 6.24 6.82 -5.94
C ILE A 99 5.39 6.14 -7.02
N LEU A 100 4.90 6.92 -7.99
CA LEU A 100 4.08 6.40 -9.08
C LEU A 100 4.91 5.81 -10.24
N SER A 101 6.10 6.31 -10.56
CA SER A 101 6.82 5.89 -11.77
C SER A 101 7.14 4.39 -11.89
N PRO A 102 7.41 3.60 -10.83
CA PRO A 102 7.72 2.20 -11.01
C PRO A 102 6.42 1.41 -11.24
N SER A 103 6.24 0.87 -12.44
CA SER A 103 5.25 -0.18 -12.74
C SER A 103 3.79 0.15 -12.40
N LEU A 104 3.38 1.43 -12.42
CA LEU A 104 1.99 1.85 -12.14
C LEU A 104 1.01 1.14 -13.07
N LEU A 105 1.25 1.23 -14.37
CA LEU A 105 0.37 0.66 -15.39
C LEU A 105 0.25 -0.86 -15.23
N TRP A 106 1.37 -1.56 -15.01
CA TRP A 106 1.36 -3.00 -14.75
C TRP A 106 0.62 -3.37 -13.46
N SER A 107 0.73 -2.54 -12.43
CA SER A 107 0.03 -2.76 -11.16
C SER A 107 -1.45 -2.40 -11.23
N LEU A 108 -1.83 -1.50 -12.13
CA LEU A 108 -3.22 -1.10 -12.37
C LEU A 108 -3.95 -2.15 -13.23
N THR A 109 -3.26 -2.79 -14.19
CA THR A 109 -3.86 -3.79 -15.08
C THR A 109 -3.77 -5.21 -14.55
N LEU A 110 -2.55 -5.72 -14.31
CA LEU A 110 -2.29 -7.14 -14.00
C LEU A 110 -2.01 -7.39 -12.52
N GLY A 111 -1.52 -6.37 -11.80
CA GLY A 111 -1.27 -6.45 -10.35
C GLY A 111 -2.53 -6.50 -9.48
N ARG A 112 -3.72 -6.27 -10.06
CA ARG A 112 -4.99 -6.28 -9.32
C ARG A 112 -5.43 -7.68 -8.88
N LEU A 113 -5.05 -8.71 -9.62
CA LEU A 113 -5.43 -10.10 -9.36
C LEU A 113 -4.42 -10.86 -8.48
N SER A 114 -3.32 -10.24 -8.07
CA SER A 114 -2.30 -10.93 -7.28
C SER A 114 -2.59 -10.81 -5.77
N PRO A 115 -2.86 -11.92 -5.06
CA PRO A 115 -3.13 -11.88 -3.61
C PRO A 115 -1.90 -11.54 -2.77
N ALA A 116 -0.68 -11.67 -3.32
CA ALA A 116 0.56 -11.25 -2.66
C ALA A 116 1.01 -9.83 -3.07
N ARG A 117 0.14 -9.05 -3.71
CA ARG A 117 0.45 -7.72 -4.25
C ARG A 117 1.05 -6.79 -3.21
N SER A 118 0.41 -6.62 -2.05
CA SER A 118 0.84 -5.66 -1.02
C SER A 118 2.27 -5.95 -0.54
N PHE A 119 2.66 -7.22 -0.49
CA PHE A 119 4.01 -7.65 -0.14
C PHE A 119 5.01 -7.42 -1.29
N LEU A 120 4.66 -7.80 -2.52
CA LEU A 120 5.54 -7.62 -3.69
C LEU A 120 5.71 -6.14 -4.07
N LEU A 121 4.75 -5.28 -3.71
CA LEU A 121 4.80 -3.84 -3.90
C LEU A 121 5.92 -3.20 -3.07
N ALA A 122 6.17 -3.69 -1.85
CA ALA A 122 7.25 -3.22 -0.98
C ALA A 122 8.61 -3.35 -1.67
N VAL A 123 8.87 -4.49 -2.32
CA VAL A 123 10.10 -4.74 -3.08
C VAL A 123 10.26 -3.71 -4.21
N THR A 124 9.19 -3.41 -4.93
CA THR A 124 9.26 -2.45 -6.06
C THR A 124 9.41 -1.00 -5.64
N VAL A 125 8.72 -0.61 -4.58
CA VAL A 125 8.68 0.79 -4.14
C VAL A 125 9.94 1.14 -3.34
N LEU A 126 10.42 0.21 -2.50
CA LEU A 126 11.56 0.44 -1.61
C LEU A 126 12.88 0.05 -2.25
N GLU A 127 12.97 -1.08 -2.96
CA GLU A 127 14.22 -1.48 -3.61
C GLU A 127 14.43 -0.81 -4.97
N ARG A 128 13.41 -0.14 -5.54
CA ARG A 128 13.43 0.56 -6.85
C ARG A 128 13.95 -0.29 -8.01
N GLN A 129 14.01 -1.61 -7.87
CA GLN A 129 14.48 -2.50 -8.92
C GLN A 129 13.41 -2.66 -10.01
N THR A 130 13.84 -2.66 -11.26
CA THR A 130 12.99 -2.88 -12.45
C THR A 130 13.48 -4.06 -13.28
N GLY A 131 12.57 -4.69 -14.03
CA GLY A 131 12.92 -5.76 -14.97
C GLY A 131 13.27 -7.11 -14.32
N ARG A 132 14.29 -7.79 -14.86
CA ARG A 132 14.66 -9.17 -14.48
C ARG A 132 15.14 -9.31 -13.04
N ALA A 133 15.87 -8.31 -12.51
CA ALA A 133 16.34 -8.29 -11.13
C ALA A 133 15.17 -8.28 -10.13
N ALA A 134 14.17 -7.44 -10.38
CA ALA A 134 12.95 -7.40 -9.59
C ALA A 134 12.17 -8.73 -9.67
N GLY A 135 12.11 -9.35 -10.86
CA GLY A 135 11.46 -10.65 -11.05
C GLY A 135 12.09 -11.76 -10.22
N GLN A 136 13.42 -11.86 -10.21
CA GLN A 136 14.15 -12.85 -9.41
C GLN A 136 13.99 -12.60 -7.91
N ARG A 137 14.02 -11.34 -7.47
CA ARG A 137 13.82 -11.00 -6.06
C ARG A 137 12.41 -11.34 -5.59
N ARG A 138 11.40 -11.02 -6.40
CA ARG A 138 9.99 -11.35 -6.13
C ARG A 138 9.78 -12.86 -6.07
N SER A 139 10.37 -13.64 -6.97
CA SER A 139 10.20 -15.11 -6.97
C SER A 139 10.85 -15.76 -5.74
N LEU A 140 12.04 -15.30 -5.34
CA LEU A 140 12.71 -15.77 -4.12
C LEU A 140 11.91 -15.47 -2.86
N LEU A 141 11.38 -14.24 -2.73
CA LEU A 141 10.57 -13.85 -1.57
C LEU A 141 9.19 -14.51 -1.58
N ALA A 142 8.56 -14.65 -2.74
CA ALA A 142 7.29 -15.35 -2.89
C ALA A 142 7.41 -16.82 -2.47
N ARG A 143 8.47 -17.53 -2.86
CA ARG A 143 8.64 -18.94 -2.45
C ARG A 143 8.59 -19.17 -0.94
N ARG A 144 8.99 -18.18 -0.13
CA ARG A 144 9.06 -18.30 1.33
C ARG A 144 7.87 -17.66 2.07
N PHE A 145 7.30 -16.59 1.53
CA PHE A 145 6.30 -15.78 2.26
C PHE A 145 4.97 -15.60 1.50
N TYR A 146 4.81 -16.18 0.31
CA TYR A 146 3.59 -16.02 -0.49
C TYR A 146 2.34 -16.52 0.22
N GLY A 147 2.39 -17.69 0.87
CA GLY A 147 1.25 -18.27 1.59
C GLY A 147 0.75 -17.38 2.74
N ASN A 148 1.67 -16.79 3.51
CA ASN A 148 1.32 -15.90 4.61
C ASN A 148 0.79 -14.56 4.10
N ALA A 149 1.41 -14.02 3.04
CA ALA A 149 0.95 -12.79 2.40
C ALA A 149 -0.44 -12.95 1.77
N SER A 150 -0.70 -14.06 1.08
CA SER A 150 -2.02 -14.34 0.49
C SER A 150 -3.07 -14.61 1.55
N GLY A 151 -2.71 -15.33 2.63
CA GLY A 151 -3.60 -15.56 3.76
C GLY A 151 -4.03 -14.25 4.43
N LEU A 152 -3.08 -13.34 4.66
CA LEU A 152 -3.38 -12.01 5.20
C LEU A 152 -4.31 -11.21 4.27
N THR A 153 -4.03 -11.18 2.96
CA THR A 153 -4.90 -10.50 2.00
C THR A 153 -6.32 -11.09 2.00
N LEU A 154 -6.46 -12.41 2.07
CA LEU A 154 -7.76 -13.07 2.14
C LEU A 154 -8.53 -12.63 3.39
N VAL A 155 -7.88 -12.64 4.56
CA VAL A 155 -8.50 -12.18 5.82
C VAL A 155 -8.93 -10.72 5.72
N CYS A 156 -8.06 -9.84 5.21
CA CYS A 156 -8.38 -8.42 5.05
C CYS A 156 -9.53 -8.17 4.07
N VAL A 157 -9.59 -8.89 2.95
CA VAL A 157 -10.69 -8.77 1.98
C VAL A 157 -12.02 -9.26 2.57
N ASN A 158 -12.02 -10.36 3.31
CA ASN A 158 -13.22 -10.84 3.99
C ASN A 158 -13.71 -9.83 5.03
N LEU A 159 -12.80 -9.25 5.81
CA LEU A 159 -13.15 -8.22 6.78
C LEU A 159 -13.71 -6.96 6.09
N GLU A 160 -13.11 -6.53 4.98
CA GLU A 160 -13.61 -5.41 4.17
C GLU A 160 -15.03 -5.70 3.66
N LEU A 161 -15.29 -6.91 3.16
CA LEU A 161 -16.62 -7.33 2.69
C LEU A 161 -17.66 -7.33 3.81
N VAL A 162 -17.34 -7.87 4.98
CA VAL A 162 -18.24 -7.89 6.14
C VAL A 162 -18.61 -6.47 6.56
N VAL A 163 -17.62 -5.56 6.63
CA VAL A 163 -17.86 -4.15 6.97
C VAL A 163 -18.70 -3.46 5.91
N GLN A 164 -18.43 -3.69 4.62
CA GLN A 164 -19.21 -3.13 3.52
C GLN A 164 -20.66 -3.61 3.53
N MET A 165 -20.88 -4.91 3.73
CA MET A 165 -22.22 -5.49 3.85
C MET A 165 -22.95 -4.90 5.07
N GLY A 166 -22.30 -4.84 6.23
CA GLY A 166 -22.88 -4.26 7.43
C GLY A 166 -23.28 -2.79 7.26
N LEU A 167 -22.44 -1.98 6.62
CA LEU A 167 -22.77 -0.60 6.29
C LEU A 167 -23.93 -0.51 5.30
N SER A 168 -23.92 -1.33 4.24
CA SER A 168 -25.02 -1.32 3.26
C SER A 168 -26.38 -1.66 3.88
N ILE A 169 -26.40 -2.57 4.86
CA ILE A 169 -27.63 -2.93 5.59
C ILE A 169 -28.09 -1.79 6.50
N LEU A 170 -27.18 -1.03 7.12
CA LEU A 170 -27.52 0.10 7.98
C LEU A 170 -28.14 1.27 7.20
N PHE A 171 -27.76 1.45 5.93
CA PHE A 171 -28.24 2.52 5.05
C PHE A 171 -29.47 2.12 4.21
N VAL A 172 -29.99 0.90 4.35
CA VAL A 172 -31.23 0.39 3.72
C VAL A 172 -32.35 0.37 4.76
#